data_AF-A0A2J5N9B4-F1
#
_entry.id   AF-A0A2J5N9B4-F1
#
_cell.length_a   1.000
_cell.length_b   1.000
_cell.length_c   1.000
_cell.angle_alpha   90.00
_cell.angle_beta   90.00
_cell.angle_gamma   90.00
#
_symmetry.space_group_name_H-M   'P 1'
#
loop_
_entity.id
_entity.type
_entity.pdbx_description
1 polymer ?
#
loop_
_entity_poly.entity_id
_entity_poly.type
_entity_poly.pdbx_seq_one_letter_code
_entity_poly.pdbx_strand_id
1 'polypeptide(L)'
;FYYDVDLDHTLTQEDIDALEKRMHELAEKNYDVIKKKVSWHEARETFVKRGESYKVSILDENIAHDDKPGLYHHEEYVDMCRGPHVPNMRFCHHFKLMKTAGAYWRGDSNNKMLQRIYGTAWADKKALNAYLQRLEEAAKRDHRKIGKQLDLYH
;
A
#
# COMPACT_ATOMS: atom_id res chain seq x y z
N PHE A 1 -0.17 -2.69 -6.49
CA PHE A 1 0.38 -1.69 -5.56
C PHE A 1 1.07 -2.39 -4.41
N TYR A 2 1.82 -1.66 -3.60
CA TYR A 2 2.30 -2.11 -2.31
C TYR A 2 2.40 -0.93 -1.34
N TYR A 3 2.43 -1.21 -0.04
CA TYR A 3 2.68 -0.22 1.00
C TYR A 3 3.61 -0.80 2.06
N ASP A 4 4.67 -0.06 2.40
CA ASP A 4 5.63 -0.45 3.44
C ASP A 4 5.18 0.16 4.77
N VAL A 5 4.91 -0.69 5.77
CA VAL A 5 4.45 -0.26 7.09
C VAL A 5 5.46 -0.65 8.16
N ASP A 6 5.64 0.26 9.12
CA ASP A 6 6.39 0.00 10.33
C ASP A 6 5.42 -0.40 11.44
N LEU A 7 5.53 -1.64 11.91
CA LEU A 7 4.65 -2.23 12.93
C LEU A 7 5.50 -3.04 13.91
N ASP A 8 5.12 -3.00 15.19
CA ASP A 8 5.81 -3.72 16.25
C ASP A 8 5.57 -5.24 16.25
N HIS A 9 4.56 -5.70 15.51
CA HIS A 9 4.23 -7.12 15.35
C HIS A 9 4.26 -7.53 13.88
N THR A 10 4.55 -8.80 13.60
CA THR A 10 4.49 -9.37 12.26
C THR A 10 3.05 -9.55 11.81
N LEU A 11 2.71 -9.04 10.62
CA LEU A 11 1.41 -9.21 9.99
C LEU A 11 1.16 -10.70 9.68
N THR A 12 0.10 -11.21 10.28
CA THR A 12 -0.44 -12.55 10.04
C THR A 12 -1.40 -12.56 8.85
N GLN A 13 -1.85 -13.75 8.42
CA GLN A 13 -2.87 -13.82 7.37
C GLN A 13 -4.20 -13.24 7.87
N GLU A 14 -4.52 -13.45 9.14
CA GLU A 14 -5.70 -12.91 9.81
C GLU A 14 -5.69 -11.37 9.81
N ASP A 15 -4.52 -10.75 10.05
CA ASP A 15 -4.38 -9.28 9.98
C ASP A 15 -4.64 -8.76 8.56
N ILE A 16 -4.14 -9.48 7.54
CA ILE A 16 -4.36 -9.11 6.14
C ILE A 16 -5.83 -9.26 5.75
N ASP A 17 -6.49 -10.32 6.20
CA ASP A 17 -7.91 -10.55 5.92
C ASP A 17 -8.78 -9.47 6.63
N ALA A 18 -8.44 -9.13 7.88
CA ALA A 18 -9.10 -8.05 8.62
C ALA A 18 -8.86 -6.69 7.94
N LEU A 19 -7.65 -6.42 7.47
CA LEU A 19 -7.29 -5.19 6.76
C LEU A 19 -8.03 -5.10 5.42
N GLU A 20 -8.05 -6.16 4.61
CA GLU A 20 -8.79 -6.21 3.33
C GLU A 20 -10.27 -5.93 3.56
N LYS A 21 -10.87 -6.59 4.57
CA LYS A 21 -12.27 -6.33 4.96
C LYS A 21 -12.49 -4.87 5.33
N ARG A 22 -11.63 -4.29 6.17
CA ARG A 22 -11.74 -2.89 6.58
C ARG A 22 -11.59 -1.92 5.41
N MET A 23 -10.67 -2.20 4.47
CA MET A 23 -10.51 -1.41 3.26
C MET A 23 -11.77 -1.46 2.39
N HIS A 24 -12.42 -2.62 2.27
CA HIS A 24 -13.69 -2.75 1.54
C HIS A 24 -14.79 -1.94 2.21
N GLU A 25 -14.94 -2.03 3.54
CA GLU A 25 -15.90 -1.21 4.30
C GLU A 25 -15.71 0.29 4.05
N LEU A 26 -14.46 0.77 3.99
CA LEU A 26 -14.14 2.16 3.69
C LEU A 26 -14.48 2.52 2.24
N ALA A 27 -14.21 1.63 1.28
CA ALA A 27 -14.53 1.86 -0.13
C ALA A 27 -16.05 1.97 -0.36
N GLU A 28 -16.84 1.13 0.32
CA GLU A 28 -18.31 1.14 0.25
C GLU A 28 -18.96 2.44 0.73
N LYS A 29 -18.25 3.24 1.53
CA LYS A 29 -18.73 4.57 1.92
C LYS A 29 -18.77 5.57 0.77
N ASN A 30 -18.08 5.30 -0.35
CA ASN A 30 -18.08 6.16 -1.55
C ASN A 30 -17.74 7.64 -1.26
N TYR A 31 -16.86 7.90 -0.28
CA TYR A 31 -16.47 9.26 0.06
C TYR A 31 -15.55 9.89 -1.00
N ASP A 32 -15.52 11.22 -1.03
CA ASP A 32 -14.64 11.99 -1.92
C ASP A 32 -13.21 12.04 -1.37
N VAL A 33 -12.23 11.90 -2.27
CA VAL A 33 -10.82 12.10 -1.95
C VAL A 33 -10.46 13.56 -2.20
N ILE A 34 -10.23 14.31 -1.13
CA ILE A 34 -10.02 15.75 -1.22
C ILE A 34 -8.52 16.03 -1.33
N LYS A 35 -8.08 16.55 -2.50
CA LYS A 35 -6.71 17.01 -2.70
C LYS A 35 -6.56 18.46 -2.24
N LYS A 36 -5.62 18.72 -1.34
CA LYS A 36 -5.19 20.06 -0.94
C LYS A 36 -3.72 20.27 -1.27
N LYS A 37 -3.40 21.32 -2.02
CA LYS A 37 -2.01 21.77 -2.17
C LYS A 37 -1.68 22.67 -0.99
N VAL A 38 -0.69 22.29 -0.21
CA VAL A 38 -0.29 23.00 1.00
C VAL A 38 1.16 23.47 0.89
N SER A 39 1.59 24.33 1.81
CA SER A 39 3.01 24.65 1.91
C SER A 39 3.82 23.44 2.39
N TRP A 40 5.11 23.39 2.08
CA TRP A 40 6.01 22.38 2.62
C TRP A 40 5.94 22.30 4.17
N HIS A 41 5.92 23.46 4.84
CA HIS A 41 5.84 23.54 6.30
C HIS A 41 4.56 22.93 6.85
N GLU A 42 3.41 23.24 6.24
CA GLU A 42 2.11 22.69 6.65
C GLU A 42 2.04 21.17 6.43
N ALA A 43 2.58 20.67 5.32
CA ALA A 43 2.69 19.23 5.08
C ALA A 43 3.54 18.55 6.17
N ARG A 44 4.70 19.12 6.49
CA ARG A 44 5.59 18.60 7.53
C ARG A 44 4.92 18.60 8.90
N GLU A 45 4.32 19.71 9.31
CA GLU A 45 3.61 19.78 10.60
C GLU A 45 2.49 18.73 10.69
N THR A 46 1.77 18.51 9.58
CA THR A 46 0.70 17.50 9.52
C THR A 46 1.24 16.11 9.85
N PHE A 47 2.37 15.71 9.27
CA PHE A 47 2.96 14.39 9.53
C PHE A 47 3.66 14.30 10.88
N VAL A 48 4.26 15.38 11.38
CA VAL A 48 4.81 15.44 12.76
C VAL A 48 3.71 15.23 13.80
N LYS A 49 2.58 15.94 13.68
CA LYS A 49 1.44 15.82 14.60
C LYS A 49 0.82 14.40 14.58
N ARG A 50 0.97 13.68 13.47
CA ARG A 50 0.49 12.30 13.31
C ARG A 50 1.51 11.23 13.71
N GLY A 51 2.74 11.61 14.05
CA GLY A 51 3.81 10.66 14.37
C GLY A 51 4.40 9.92 13.16
N GLU A 52 4.20 10.44 11.94
CA GLU A 52 4.59 9.79 10.68
C GLU A 52 6.04 10.13 10.30
N SER A 53 7.00 9.60 11.07
CA SER A 53 8.43 9.93 10.94
C SER A 53 8.99 9.70 9.54
N TYR A 54 8.65 8.59 8.88
CA TYR A 54 9.11 8.29 7.51
C TYR A 54 8.63 9.33 6.48
N LYS A 55 7.41 9.85 6.63
CA LYS A 55 6.87 10.88 5.74
C LYS A 55 7.57 12.23 5.98
N VAL A 56 7.90 12.54 7.23
CA VAL A 56 8.72 13.72 7.57
C VAL A 56 10.11 13.61 6.95
N SER A 57 10.78 12.46 7.04
CA SER A 57 12.08 12.26 6.38
C SER A 57 12.01 12.41 4.85
N ILE A 58 10.94 11.92 4.21
CA ILE A 58 10.73 12.13 2.77
C ILE A 58 10.57 13.63 2.45
N LEU A 59 9.83 14.38 3.25
CA LEU A 59 9.67 15.82 3.06
C LEU A 59 11.01 16.57 3.22
N ASP A 60 11.76 16.24 4.27
CA ASP A 60 13.03 16.88 4.60
C ASP A 60 14.12 16.60 3.56
N GLU A 61 14.14 15.40 2.96
CA GLU A 61 15.22 14.96 2.09
C GLU A 61 14.91 14.99 0.60
N ASN A 62 13.63 14.86 0.20
CA ASN A 62 13.26 14.62 -1.19
C ASN A 62 12.35 15.71 -1.79
N ILE A 63 11.93 16.70 -1.00
CA ILE A 63 11.01 17.74 -1.44
C ILE A 63 11.63 19.11 -1.15
N ALA A 64 11.68 19.97 -2.16
CA ALA A 64 12.19 21.33 -2.02
C ALA A 64 11.25 22.16 -1.12
N HIS A 65 11.82 23.07 -0.31
CA HIS A 65 11.07 23.82 0.69
C HIS A 65 10.08 24.85 0.08
N ASP A 66 10.30 25.24 -1.17
CA ASP A 66 9.44 26.13 -1.96
C ASP A 66 8.35 25.38 -2.74
N ASP A 67 8.36 24.04 -2.73
CA ASP A 67 7.34 23.22 -3.37
C ASP A 67 6.03 23.23 -2.58
N LYS A 68 4.95 22.78 -3.23
CA LYS A 68 3.61 22.68 -2.66
C LYS A 68 3.08 21.25 -2.72
N PRO A 69 3.46 20.39 -1.75
CA PRO A 69 3.01 19.01 -1.69
C PRO A 69 1.48 18.90 -1.74
N GLY A 70 1.00 17.86 -2.44
CA GLY A 70 -0.41 17.51 -2.44
C GLY A 70 -0.72 16.56 -1.29
N LEU A 71 -1.54 17.03 -0.35
CA LEU A 71 -2.17 16.17 0.66
C LEU A 71 -3.50 15.64 0.12
N TYR A 72 -3.67 14.33 0.20
CA TYR A 72 -4.89 13.61 -0.16
C TYR A 72 -5.59 13.19 1.12
N HIS A 73 -6.76 13.76 1.35
CA HIS A 73 -7.59 13.48 2.51
C HIS A 73 -8.59 12.38 2.17
N HIS A 74 -8.57 11.33 2.99
CA HIS A 74 -9.47 10.19 3.00
C HIS A 74 -10.21 10.19 4.34
N GLU A 75 -11.33 10.91 4.43
CA GLU A 75 -12.01 11.18 5.71
C GLU A 75 -11.02 11.76 6.76
N GLU A 76 -10.78 11.05 7.86
CA GLU A 76 -9.83 11.41 8.91
C GLU A 76 -8.36 11.12 8.57
N TYR A 77 -8.12 10.27 7.57
CA TYR A 77 -6.79 9.89 7.14
C TYR A 77 -6.26 10.89 6.11
N VAL A 78 -4.95 11.16 6.16
CA VAL A 78 -4.28 12.04 5.21
C VAL A 78 -2.95 11.41 4.79
N ASP A 79 -2.69 11.44 3.48
CA ASP A 79 -1.42 11.01 2.92
C ASP A 79 -0.89 12.03 1.90
N MET A 80 0.41 11.95 1.61
CA MET A 80 1.13 12.77 0.66
C MET A 80 1.58 11.90 -0.51
N CYS A 81 1.27 12.35 -1.72
CA CYS A 81 1.72 11.70 -2.96
C CYS A 81 1.84 12.72 -4.09
N ARG A 82 2.54 12.36 -5.18
CA ARG A 82 2.53 13.14 -6.43
C ARG A 82 1.16 13.04 -7.13
N GLY A 83 0.55 11.84 -7.10
CA GLY A 83 -0.75 11.54 -7.71
C GLY A 83 -0.76 11.61 -9.26
N PRO A 84 -1.94 11.75 -9.89
CA PRO A 84 -3.26 11.96 -9.29
C PRO A 84 -3.83 10.71 -8.60
N HIS A 85 -4.77 10.92 -7.68
CA HIS A 85 -5.59 9.85 -7.07
C HIS A 85 -6.98 9.85 -7.71
N VAL A 86 -7.75 8.79 -7.47
CA VAL A 86 -9.19 8.78 -7.79
C VAL A 86 -9.90 9.91 -7.06
N PRO A 87 -10.92 10.55 -7.67
CA PRO A 87 -11.64 11.64 -7.02
C PRO A 87 -12.59 11.15 -5.93
N ASN A 88 -12.99 9.87 -5.96
CA ASN A 88 -13.97 9.29 -5.06
C ASN A 88 -13.72 7.78 -4.89
N MET A 89 -14.03 7.23 -3.72
CA MET A 89 -13.78 5.82 -3.41
C MET A 89 -14.64 4.83 -4.19
N ARG A 90 -15.70 5.27 -4.89
CA ARG A 90 -16.50 4.44 -5.79
C ARG A 90 -15.72 3.78 -6.91
N PHE A 91 -14.52 4.28 -7.21
CA PHE A 91 -13.64 3.71 -8.23
C PHE A 91 -12.74 2.59 -7.67
N CYS A 92 -12.82 2.31 -6.36
CA CYS A 92 -11.91 1.43 -5.63
C CYS A 92 -12.65 0.23 -4.99
N HIS A 93 -13.64 -0.36 -5.66
CA HIS A 93 -14.33 -1.56 -5.12
C HIS A 93 -13.64 -2.89 -5.47
N HIS A 94 -12.82 -2.92 -6.52
CA HIS A 94 -12.29 -4.16 -7.09
C HIS A 94 -10.78 -4.27 -6.86
N PHE A 95 -10.41 -4.49 -5.61
CA PHE A 95 -9.02 -4.76 -5.24
C PHE A 95 -8.91 -6.05 -4.41
N LYS A 96 -7.68 -6.53 -4.26
CA LYS A 96 -7.34 -7.64 -3.37
C LYS A 96 -5.95 -7.46 -2.79
N LEU A 97 -5.81 -7.65 -1.48
CA LEU A 97 -4.53 -7.82 -0.80
C LEU A 97 -3.97 -9.21 -1.09
N MET A 98 -2.66 -9.25 -1.28
CA MET A 98 -1.94 -10.43 -1.76
C MET A 98 -1.05 -10.95 -0.62
N LYS A 99 0.26 -11.05 -0.86
CA LYS A 99 1.25 -11.49 0.11
C LYS A 99 1.84 -10.31 0.90
N THR A 100 2.43 -10.63 2.03
CA THR A 100 3.37 -9.75 2.74
C THR A 100 4.81 -10.11 2.38
N ALA A 101 5.74 -9.17 2.57
CA ALA A 101 7.18 -9.40 2.49
C ALA A 101 7.92 -8.44 3.41
N GLY A 102 9.18 -8.72 3.73
CA GLY A 102 10.07 -7.74 4.34
C GLY A 102 10.57 -6.72 3.30
N ALA A 103 10.72 -5.47 3.71
CA ALA A 103 11.37 -4.42 2.93
C ALA A 103 12.27 -3.58 3.85
N TYR A 104 13.41 -3.12 3.37
CA TYR A 104 14.26 -2.23 4.13
C TYR A 104 14.01 -0.78 3.73
N TRP A 105 14.00 0.13 4.71
CA TRP A 105 13.88 1.55 4.43
C TRP A 105 15.01 2.01 3.48
N ARG A 106 14.61 2.65 2.36
CA ARG A 106 15.50 3.04 1.24
C ARG A 106 16.29 1.90 0.60
N GLY A 107 15.91 0.64 0.85
CA GLY A 107 16.63 -0.53 0.35
C GLY A 107 17.98 -0.79 1.02
N ASP A 108 18.27 -0.12 2.14
CA ASP A 108 19.50 -0.33 2.91
C ASP A 108 19.25 -1.32 4.05
N SER A 109 19.93 -2.47 4.01
CA SER A 109 19.79 -3.55 4.99
C SER A 109 20.20 -3.18 6.41
N ASN A 110 20.90 -2.05 6.61
CA ASN A 110 21.25 -1.54 7.93
C ASN A 110 20.09 -0.79 8.60
N ASN A 111 19.06 -0.40 7.83
CA ASN A 111 17.89 0.29 8.37
C ASN A 111 16.86 -0.70 8.94
N LYS A 112 15.87 -0.15 9.65
CA LYS A 112 14.74 -0.91 10.18
C LYS A 112 14.04 -1.69 9.06
N MET A 113 13.76 -2.96 9.33
CA MET A 113 12.96 -3.81 8.45
C MET A 113 11.48 -3.43 8.59
N LEU A 114 10.88 -3.03 7.48
CA LEU A 114 9.47 -2.74 7.31
C LEU A 114 8.74 -3.96 6.76
N GLN A 115 7.41 -3.94 6.89
CA GLN A 115 6.53 -4.96 6.35
C GLN A 115 5.80 -4.42 5.12
N ARG A 116 6.07 -5.01 3.97
CA ARG A 116 5.46 -4.66 2.69
C ARG A 116 4.19 -5.46 2.48
N ILE A 117 3.07 -4.78 2.34
CA ILE A 117 1.79 -5.38 1.96
C ILE A 117 1.60 -5.21 0.46
N TYR A 118 1.46 -6.31 -0.29
CA TYR A 118 1.14 -6.25 -1.72
C TYR A 118 -0.37 -6.26 -1.94
N GLY A 119 -0.82 -5.57 -2.98
CA GLY A 119 -2.20 -5.61 -3.43
C GLY A 119 -2.35 -5.38 -4.93
N THR A 120 -3.52 -5.70 -5.47
CA THR A 120 -3.90 -5.48 -6.87
C THR A 120 -5.25 -4.79 -6.94
N ALA A 121 -5.49 -3.95 -7.95
CA ALA A 121 -6.75 -3.24 -8.16
C ALA A 121 -7.09 -3.19 -9.65
N TRP A 122 -8.37 -3.27 -9.98
CA TRP A 122 -8.88 -3.37 -11.34
C TRP A 122 -10.14 -2.52 -11.52
N ALA A 123 -10.48 -2.21 -12.78
CA ALA A 123 -11.64 -1.40 -13.10
C ALA A 123 -12.98 -2.11 -12.82
N ASP A 124 -13.00 -3.44 -12.94
CA ASP A 124 -14.19 -4.25 -12.72
C ASP A 124 -13.86 -5.60 -12.04
N LYS A 125 -14.88 -6.23 -11.48
CA LYS A 125 -14.78 -7.54 -10.80
C LYS A 125 -14.31 -8.66 -11.74
N LYS A 126 -14.67 -8.60 -13.03
CA LYS A 126 -14.31 -9.63 -14.01
C LYS A 126 -12.80 -9.63 -14.27
N ALA A 127 -12.20 -8.45 -14.42
CA ALA A 127 -10.77 -8.26 -14.62
C ALA A 127 -9.97 -8.69 -13.39
N LEU A 128 -10.44 -8.36 -12.18
CA LEU A 128 -9.84 -8.84 -10.94
C LEU A 128 -9.84 -10.38 -10.87
N ASN A 129 -11.00 -11.00 -11.07
CA ASN A 129 -11.11 -12.47 -11.03
C ASN A 129 -10.23 -13.14 -12.08
N ALA A 130 -10.20 -12.61 -13.31
CA ALA A 130 -9.34 -13.12 -14.37
C ALA A 130 -7.84 -13.01 -13.99
N TYR A 131 -7.44 -11.95 -13.31
CA TYR A 131 -6.07 -11.81 -12.82
C TYR A 131 -5.74 -12.81 -11.72
N LEU A 132 -6.62 -12.99 -10.74
CA LEU A 132 -6.42 -13.95 -9.66
C LEU A 132 -6.33 -15.39 -10.19
N GLN A 133 -7.17 -15.75 -11.16
CA GLN A 133 -7.10 -17.05 -11.82
C GLN A 133 -5.76 -17.26 -12.55
N ARG A 134 -5.25 -16.24 -13.25
CA ARG A 134 -3.91 -16.31 -13.88
C ARG A 134 -2.80 -16.53 -12.85
N LEU A 135 -2.88 -15.90 -11.69
CA LEU A 135 -1.90 -16.10 -10.62
C LEU A 135 -1.96 -17.51 -10.03
N GLU A 136 -3.15 -18.05 -9.83
CA GLU A 136 -3.33 -19.44 -9.37
C GLU A 136 -2.74 -20.44 -10.37
N GLU A 137 -3.02 -20.24 -11.65
CA GLU A 137 -2.49 -21.06 -12.74
C GLU A 137 -0.96 -20.96 -12.86
N ALA A 138 -0.39 -19.77 -12.70
CA ALA A 138 1.06 -19.58 -12.66
C ALA A 138 1.68 -20.28 -11.45
N ALA A 139 1.01 -20.22 -10.28
CA ALA A 139 1.48 -20.85 -9.05
C ALA A 139 1.52 -22.38 -9.13
N LYS A 140 0.67 -23.02 -9.95
CA LYS A 140 0.71 -24.47 -10.22
C LYS A 140 1.93 -24.88 -11.06
N ARG A 141 2.54 -23.93 -11.78
CA ARG A 141 3.68 -24.16 -12.69
C ARG A 141 5.01 -23.67 -12.13
N ASP A 142 5.05 -23.32 -10.84
CA ASP A 142 6.27 -22.88 -10.18
C ASP A 142 7.22 -24.07 -10.01
N HIS A 143 8.35 -24.05 -10.73
CA HIS A 143 9.37 -25.09 -10.67
C HIS A 143 9.76 -25.43 -9.23
N ARG A 144 9.86 -24.45 -8.33
CA ARG A 144 10.22 -24.69 -6.91
C ARG A 144 9.16 -25.52 -6.18
N LYS A 145 7.89 -25.30 -6.48
CA LYS A 145 6.79 -26.10 -5.91
C LYS A 145 6.76 -27.50 -6.51
N ILE A 146 6.92 -27.61 -7.82
CA ILE A 146 6.95 -28.89 -8.54
C ILE A 146 8.16 -29.71 -8.09
N GLY A 147 9.35 -29.11 -8.01
CA GLY A 147 10.57 -29.75 -7.56
C GLY A 147 10.45 -30.28 -6.14
N LYS A 148 9.83 -29.53 -5.23
CA LYS A 148 9.53 -30.02 -3.87
C LYS A 148 8.47 -31.12 -3.86
N GLN A 149 7.42 -31.02 -4.67
CA GLN A 149 6.34 -32.02 -4.73
C GLN A 149 6.79 -33.34 -5.36
N LEU A 150 7.70 -33.28 -6.32
CA LEU A 150 8.22 -34.43 -7.06
C LEU A 150 9.62 -34.87 -6.56
N ASP A 151 10.10 -34.31 -5.44
CA ASP A 151 11.40 -34.59 -4.83
C ASP A 151 12.60 -34.53 -5.80
N LEU A 152 12.61 -33.50 -6.65
CA LEU A 152 13.62 -33.33 -7.70
C LEU A 152 14.91 -32.64 -7.20
N TYR A 153 14.77 -31.74 -6.22
CA TYR A 153 15.86 -30.96 -5.60
C TYR A 153 15.36 -30.26 -4.32
N HIS A 154 16.28 -29.71 -3.53
CA HIS A 154 16.01 -29.02 -2.25
C HIS A 154 16.40 -27.54 -2.29
#